data_AF-X5WXE1-F1
#
_entry.id   AF-X5WXE1-F1
#
_cell.length_a   1.000
_cell.length_b   1.000
_cell.length_c   1.000
_cell.angle_alpha   90.00
_cell.angle_beta   90.00
_cell.angle_gamma   90.00
#
_symmetry.space_group_name_H-M   'P 1'
#
loop_
_entity.id
_entity.type
_entity.pdbx_description
1 polymer ?
#
loop_
_entity_poly.entity_id
_entity_poly.type
_entity_poly.pdbx_seq_one_letter_code
_entity_poly.pdbx_strand_id
1 'polypeptide(L)'
;MFEGPARAGLPVICIETRHTKAFLKARVNKTDRNDARGMAQMMRVNLLRPVHVKTLTIQKRRALLTARNLLQASRLRTTSRLAAQLRPSVTGLDKSIPLLRHPIARVSLLYGVGATAAT
;
A
#
# COMPACT_ATOMS: atom_id res chain seq x y z
N MET A 1 19.27 -14.15 -0.53
CA MET A 1 19.85 -15.25 0.26
C MET A 1 19.02 -16.53 0.25
N PHE A 2 17.67 -16.49 0.35
CA PHE A 2 16.82 -17.70 0.26
C PHE A 2 16.77 -18.34 -1.13
N GLU A 3 16.69 -17.55 -2.21
CA GLU A 3 16.48 -18.09 -3.57
C GLU A 3 17.67 -18.88 -4.13
N GLY A 4 18.91 -18.54 -3.77
CA GLY A 4 20.11 -19.20 -4.32
C GLY A 4 20.15 -20.71 -4.04
N PRO A 5 20.18 -21.14 -2.77
CA PRO A 5 20.15 -22.56 -2.42
C PRO A 5 18.86 -23.26 -2.86
N ALA A 6 17.72 -22.55 -2.87
CA ALA A 6 16.47 -23.11 -3.39
C ALA A 6 16.55 -23.41 -4.90
N ARG A 7 17.19 -22.54 -5.70
CA ARG A 7 17.44 -22.77 -7.13
C ARG A 7 18.45 -23.89 -7.38
N ALA A 8 19.35 -24.14 -6.43
CA ALA A 8 20.28 -25.27 -6.47
C ALA A 8 19.61 -26.61 -6.07
N GLY A 9 18.31 -26.64 -5.80
CA GLY A 9 17.58 -27.86 -5.44
C GLY A 9 17.80 -28.33 -4.00
N LEU A 10 18.40 -27.49 -3.15
CA LEU A 10 18.64 -27.85 -1.74
C LEU A 10 17.36 -27.67 -0.92
N PRO A 11 17.13 -28.50 0.11
CA PRO A 11 16.04 -28.28 1.06
C PRO A 11 16.31 -27.01 1.88
N VAL A 12 15.48 -25.98 1.70
CA VAL A 12 15.61 -24.69 2.39
C VAL A 12 14.36 -24.37 3.20
N ILE A 13 14.56 -24.02 4.47
CA ILE A 13 13.50 -23.55 5.36
C ILE A 13 13.90 -22.17 5.90
N CYS A 14 13.01 -21.20 5.76
CA CYS A 14 13.18 -19.90 6.41
C CYS A 14 12.58 -19.97 7.81
N ILE A 15 13.35 -19.57 8.83
CA ILE A 15 12.96 -19.65 10.23
C ILE A 15 12.80 -18.27 10.86
N GLU A 16 11.91 -18.14 11.83
CA GLU A 16 11.69 -16.90 12.55
C GLU A 16 12.93 -16.50 13.38
N THR A 17 13.45 -15.29 13.13
CA THR A 17 14.70 -14.81 13.75
C THR A 17 14.55 -14.53 15.24
N ARG A 18 13.39 -14.01 15.68
CA ARG A 18 13.12 -13.72 17.10
C ARG A 18 13.06 -15.00 17.93
N HIS A 19 12.38 -16.01 17.42
CA HIS A 19 12.30 -17.33 18.05
C HIS A 19 13.68 -17.98 18.15
N THR A 20 14.46 -17.95 17.06
CA THR A 20 15.84 -18.47 17.03
C THR A 20 16.73 -17.75 18.04
N LYS A 21 16.64 -16.41 18.12
CA LYS A 21 17.40 -15.61 19.10
C LYS A 21 17.03 -15.97 20.54
N ALA A 22 15.74 -16.16 20.84
CA ALA A 22 15.27 -16.56 22.16
C ALA A 22 15.81 -17.94 22.55
N PHE A 23 15.81 -18.90 21.61
CA PHE A 23 16.38 -20.22 21.82
C PHE A 23 17.89 -20.16 22.12
N LEU A 24 18.64 -19.39 21.33
CA LEU A 24 20.10 -19.27 21.51
C LEU A 24 20.50 -18.49 22.77
N LYS A 25 19.63 -17.63 23.29
CA LYS A 25 19.87 -16.86 24.52
C LYS A 25 20.06 -17.76 25.76
N ALA A 26 19.54 -18.99 25.74
CA ALA A 26 19.73 -19.95 26.83
C ALA A 26 21.18 -20.47 26.97
N ARG A 27 22.07 -20.14 26.02
CA ARG A 27 23.48 -20.58 26.04
C ARG A 27 24.35 -19.55 26.76
N VAL A 28 25.20 -20.03 27.68
CA VAL A 28 26.08 -19.20 28.51
C VAL A 28 27.16 -18.49 27.69
N ASN A 29 27.79 -19.19 26.74
CA ASN A 29 28.91 -18.67 25.96
C ASN A 29 28.53 -18.47 24.49
N LYS A 30 28.58 -17.21 24.03
CA LYS A 30 28.33 -16.83 22.65
C LYS A 30 29.59 -17.04 21.81
N THR A 31 29.57 -18.04 20.93
CA THR A 31 30.58 -18.27 19.89
C THR A 31 29.86 -18.78 18.64
N ASP A 32 30.38 -18.50 17.45
CA ASP A 32 29.75 -18.97 16.19
C ASP A 32 29.60 -20.49 16.15
N ARG A 33 30.57 -21.22 16.74
CA ARG A 33 30.52 -22.69 16.92
C ARG A 33 29.33 -23.11 17.79
N ASN A 34 29.07 -22.40 18.88
CA ASN A 34 27.94 -22.71 19.77
C ASN A 34 26.60 -22.34 19.16
N ASP A 35 26.54 -21.27 18.38
CA ASP A 35 25.34 -20.86 17.66
C ASP A 35 24.95 -21.85 16.58
N ALA A 36 25.92 -22.29 15.77
CA ALA A 36 25.71 -23.32 14.76
C ALA A 36 25.16 -24.60 15.38
N ARG A 37 25.75 -25.04 16.51
CA ARG A 37 25.25 -26.19 17.27
C ARG A 37 23.84 -25.95 17.84
N GLY A 38 23.56 -24.76 18.35
CA GLY A 38 22.25 -24.40 18.88
C GLY A 38 21.17 -24.42 17.80
N MET A 39 21.45 -23.85 16.64
CA MET A 39 20.54 -23.89 15.49
C MET A 39 20.34 -25.32 14.97
N ALA A 40 21.40 -26.12 14.88
CA ALA A 40 21.30 -27.53 14.48
C ALA A 40 20.46 -28.35 15.47
N GLN A 41 20.63 -28.12 16.77
CA GLN A 41 19.82 -28.76 17.80
C GLN A 41 18.36 -28.35 17.70
N MET A 42 18.08 -27.05 17.56
CA MET A 42 16.73 -26.52 17.38
C MET A 42 16.03 -27.16 16.16
N MET A 43 16.75 -27.32 15.05
CA MET A 43 16.24 -28.01 13.86
C MET A 43 15.98 -29.49 14.11
N ARG A 44 16.91 -30.19 14.76
CA ARG A 44 16.79 -31.63 15.07
C ARG A 44 15.58 -31.98 15.92
N VAL A 45 15.23 -31.13 16.88
CA VAL A 45 14.05 -31.33 17.75
C VAL A 45 12.79 -30.62 17.23
N ASN A 46 12.82 -30.12 16.00
CA ASN A 46 11.73 -29.39 15.36
C ASN A 46 11.16 -28.22 16.19
N LEU A 47 12.01 -27.56 17.00
CA LEU A 47 11.67 -26.34 17.75
C LEU A 47 11.86 -25.08 16.91
N LEU A 48 11.66 -25.17 15.60
CA LEU A 48 11.72 -24.04 14.68
C LEU A 48 10.32 -23.53 14.35
N ARG A 49 10.22 -22.26 14.00
CA ARG A 49 9.00 -21.67 13.45
C ARG A 49 9.23 -21.31 12.00
N PRO A 50 8.65 -22.05 11.03
CA PRO A 50 8.84 -21.76 9.63
C PRO A 50 8.10 -20.48 9.27
N VAL A 51 8.76 -19.62 8.48
CA VAL A 51 8.20 -18.36 8.00
C VAL A 51 7.97 -18.47 6.50
N HIS A 52 6.78 -18.07 6.06
CA HIS A 52 6.48 -17.97 4.64
C HIS A 52 7.31 -16.85 3.99
N VAL A 53 8.15 -17.22 3.02
CA VAL A 53 8.92 -16.27 2.21
C VAL A 53 8.11 -15.87 0.98
N LYS A 54 7.87 -14.57 0.83
CA LYS A 54 7.22 -14.02 -0.36
C LYS A 54 8.11 -14.22 -1.58
N THR A 55 7.57 -14.82 -2.64
CA THR A 55 8.28 -14.96 -3.91
C THR A 55 8.54 -13.60 -4.55
N LEU A 56 9.60 -13.50 -5.35
CA LEU A 56 9.92 -12.27 -6.10
C LEU A 56 8.74 -11.80 -6.96
N THR A 57 7.99 -12.72 -7.55
CA THR A 57 6.79 -12.42 -8.35
C THR A 57 5.72 -11.70 -7.52
N ILE A 58 5.45 -12.16 -6.29
CA ILE A 58 4.49 -11.51 -5.39
C ILE A 58 4.99 -10.13 -4.96
N GLN A 59 6.29 -10.01 -4.67
CA GLN A 59 6.90 -8.72 -4.31
C GLN A 59 6.76 -7.70 -5.45
N LYS A 60 7.07 -8.10 -6.69
CA LYS A 60 6.92 -7.27 -7.90
C LYS A 60 5.47 -6.86 -8.13
N ARG A 61 4.52 -7.80 -8.04
CA ARG A 61 3.09 -7.51 -8.20
C ARG A 61 2.60 -6.51 -7.16
N ARG A 62 2.99 -6.67 -5.88
CA ARG A 62 2.64 -5.72 -4.83
C ARG A 62 3.25 -4.33 -5.09
N ALA A 63 4.51 -4.26 -5.51
CA ALA A 63 5.15 -2.99 -5.86
C ALA A 63 4.42 -2.26 -6.99
N LEU A 64 4.01 -2.98 -8.05
CA LEU A 64 3.22 -2.42 -9.15
C LEU A 64 1.85 -1.91 -8.70
N LEU A 65 1.14 -2.65 -7.85
CA LEU A 65 -0.15 -2.23 -7.30
C LEU A 65 -0.01 -0.98 -6.43
N THR A 66 1.03 -0.91 -5.59
CA THR A 66 1.33 0.29 -4.80
C THR A 66 1.63 1.48 -5.70
N ALA A 67 2.47 1.30 -6.72
CA ALA A 67 2.80 2.37 -7.68
C ALA A 67 1.54 2.89 -8.40
N ARG A 68 0.66 2.00 -8.86
CA ARG A 68 -0.62 2.38 -9.48
C ARG A 68 -1.47 3.23 -8.55
N ASN A 69 -1.64 2.80 -7.30
CA ASN A 69 -2.46 3.50 -6.33
C ASN A 69 -1.87 4.88 -5.98
N LEU A 70 -0.54 5.00 -5.90
CA LEU A 70 0.14 6.29 -5.71
C LEU A 70 -0.12 7.25 -6.88
N LEU A 71 -0.02 6.77 -8.12
CA LEU A 71 -0.31 7.58 -9.30
C LEU A 71 -1.78 8.00 -9.38
N GLN A 72 -2.71 7.10 -9.07
CA GLN A 72 -4.14 7.41 -9.00
C GLN A 72 -4.44 8.46 -7.93
N ALA A 73 -3.88 8.32 -6.73
CA ALA A 73 -4.03 9.29 -5.66
C ALA A 73 -3.43 10.65 -6.04
N SER A 74 -2.27 10.67 -6.69
CA SER A 74 -1.63 11.89 -7.18
C SER A 74 -2.52 12.59 -8.21
N ARG A 75 -3.05 11.87 -9.20
CA ARG A 75 -3.97 12.41 -10.21
C ARG A 75 -5.22 13.01 -9.56
N LEU A 76 -5.86 12.28 -8.65
CA LEU A 76 -7.07 12.79 -7.98
C LEU A 76 -6.78 14.05 -7.16
N ARG A 77 -5.62 14.10 -6.49
CA ARG A 77 -5.18 15.26 -5.72
C ARG A 77 -4.93 16.48 -6.60
N THR A 78 -4.29 16.31 -7.76
CA THR A 78 -4.06 17.42 -8.68
C THR A 78 -5.36 17.89 -9.32
N THR A 79 -6.24 16.99 -9.77
CA THR A 79 -7.54 17.38 -10.35
C THR A 79 -8.44 18.08 -9.34
N SER A 80 -8.50 17.58 -8.11
CA SER A 80 -9.31 18.21 -7.05
C SER A 80 -8.75 19.58 -6.65
N ARG A 81 -7.42 19.74 -6.61
CA ARG A 81 -6.77 21.04 -6.40
C ARG A 81 -7.08 22.03 -7.52
N LEU A 82 -6.94 21.62 -8.77
CA LEU A 82 -7.25 22.47 -9.94
C LEU A 82 -8.72 22.89 -9.93
N ALA A 83 -9.64 21.95 -9.67
CA ALA A 83 -11.06 22.25 -9.55
C ALA A 83 -11.34 23.25 -8.41
N ALA A 84 -10.70 23.08 -7.25
CA ALA A 84 -10.85 24.01 -6.14
C ALA A 84 -10.32 25.43 -6.46
N GLN A 85 -9.23 25.53 -7.21
CA GLN A 85 -8.65 26.81 -7.63
C GLN A 85 -9.51 27.53 -8.66
N LEU A 86 -10.15 26.81 -9.58
CA LEU A 86 -11.01 27.39 -10.62
C LEU A 86 -12.41 27.73 -10.10
N ARG A 87 -12.90 27.07 -9.04
CA ARG A 87 -14.22 27.34 -8.43
C ARG A 87 -14.57 28.83 -8.31
N PRO A 88 -13.75 29.71 -7.71
CA PRO A 88 -14.09 31.13 -7.60
C PRO A 88 -14.20 31.86 -8.95
N SER A 89 -13.47 31.42 -9.98
CA SER A 89 -13.47 32.02 -11.32
C SER A 89 -14.66 31.58 -12.18
N VAL A 90 -15.13 30.32 -12.04
CA VAL A 90 -16.34 29.84 -12.73
C VAL A 90 -17.63 30.23 -12.00
N THR A 91 -17.58 30.43 -10.68
CA THR A 91 -18.68 31.03 -9.93
C THR A 91 -18.56 32.56 -9.94
N GLY A 92 -18.54 33.17 -11.12
CA GLY A 92 -18.80 34.60 -11.30
C GLY A 92 -20.27 34.97 -11.03
N LEU A 93 -20.91 34.28 -10.08
CA LEU A 93 -22.22 34.66 -9.56
C LEU A 93 -21.97 35.42 -8.27
N ASP A 94 -22.18 36.72 -8.36
CA ASP A 94 -22.34 37.61 -7.24
C ASP A 94 -23.22 36.94 -6.16
N LYS A 95 -22.62 36.66 -5.00
CA LYS A 95 -23.32 36.01 -3.87
C LYS A 95 -24.29 36.96 -3.16
N SER A 96 -24.42 38.20 -3.63
CA SER A 96 -25.36 39.20 -3.16
C SER A 96 -26.79 38.98 -3.70
N ILE A 97 -26.98 38.13 -4.72
CA ILE A 97 -28.29 37.83 -5.30
C ILE A 97 -28.96 36.68 -4.51
N PRO A 98 -30.09 36.91 -3.83
CA PRO A 98 -30.66 35.95 -2.86
C PRO A 98 -31.37 34.73 -3.48
N LEU A 99 -31.31 34.54 -4.79
CA LEU A 99 -32.05 33.47 -5.50
C LEU A 99 -31.37 32.09 -5.49
N LEU A 100 -30.15 31.97 -4.95
CA LEU A 100 -29.40 30.70 -4.91
C LEU A 100 -29.61 29.85 -3.65
N ARG A 101 -30.56 30.20 -2.78
CA ARG A 101 -30.86 29.43 -1.55
C ARG A 101 -31.85 28.27 -1.75
N HIS A 102 -32.55 28.19 -2.89
CA HIS A 102 -33.48 27.08 -3.13
C HIS A 102 -32.81 25.92 -3.91
N PRO A 103 -33.01 24.67 -3.47
CA PRO A 103 -32.34 23.50 -4.06
C PRO A 103 -32.72 23.24 -5.52
N ILE A 104 -33.86 23.75 -5.98
CA ILE A 104 -34.42 23.49 -7.32
C ILE A 104 -33.69 24.33 -8.40
N ALA A 105 -33.35 25.60 -8.13
CA ALA A 105 -32.75 26.50 -9.11
C ALA A 105 -31.30 26.12 -9.50
N ARG A 106 -30.64 25.32 -8.66
CA ARG A 106 -29.24 24.93 -8.84
C ARG A 106 -29.08 23.80 -9.87
N VAL A 107 -30.13 23.01 -10.11
CA VAL A 107 -30.11 21.89 -11.06
C VAL A 107 -30.20 22.39 -12.51
N SER A 108 -30.99 23.44 -12.77
CA SER A 108 -31.20 23.96 -14.13
C SER A 108 -29.94 24.61 -14.74
N LEU A 109 -29.07 25.20 -13.91
CA LEU A 109 -27.79 25.80 -14.35
C LEU A 109 -26.67 24.78 -14.57
N LEU A 110 -26.74 23.60 -13.93
CA LEU A 110 -25.72 22.55 -14.06
C LEU A 110 -25.91 21.68 -15.31
N TYR A 111 -27.13 21.61 -15.85
CA TYR A 111 -27.47 20.76 -17.00
C TYR A 111 -27.62 21.50 -18.34
N GLY A 112 -27.41 22.82 -18.39
CA GLY A 112 -27.31 23.55 -19.66
C GLY A 112 -28.52 23.37 -20.59
N VAL A 113 -29.75 23.30 -20.05
CA VAL A 113 -30.95 23.38 -20.89
C VAL A 113 -31.12 24.84 -21.26
N GLY A 114 -30.48 25.23 -22.35
CA GLY A 114 -30.70 26.52 -23.00
C GLY A 114 -32.18 26.66 -23.31
N ALA A 115 -32.80 27.72 -22.79
CA ALA A 115 -34.09 28.18 -23.26
C ALA A 115 -33.92 28.59 -24.73
N THR A 116 -34.18 27.64 -25.64
CA THR A 116 -34.34 27.93 -27.06
C THR A 116 -35.58 28.78 -27.23
N ALA A 117 -35.40 29.95 -27.84
CA ALA A 117 -36.43 30.88 -28.24
C ALA A 117 -37.56 30.18 -29.04
N ALA A 118 -38.81 30.53 -28.74
CA ALA A 118 -39.94 30.32 -29.62
C ALA A 118 -41.00 31.40 -29.38
N THR A 119 -41.03 32.33 -30.35
CA THR A 119 -42.15 33.15 -30.86
C THR A 119 -42.80 34.18 -29.94
#